data_AF-A0A965G2Q7-F1
#
_entry.id   AF-A0A965G2Q7-F1
#
_cell.length_a   1.000
_cell.length_b   1.000
_cell.length_c   1.000
_cell.angle_alpha   90.00
_cell.angle_beta   90.00
_cell.angle_gamma   90.00
#
_symmetry.space_group_name_H-M   'P 1'
#
loop_
_entity.id
_entity.type
_entity.pdbx_description
1 polymer ?
#
loop_
_entity_poly.entity_id
_entity_poly.type
_entity_poly.pdbx_seq_one_letter_code
_entity_poly.pdbx_strand_id
1 'polypeptide(L)'
;MPLVALPPAESALAGKPLGNNLKNMARSIRLLAALFLCLAVVACQPKHRPVEGNVFIVLQNADNSKLGLVDVGFYDPQVLAPVIEQADKKAREELAGLQKNISAQEAKISDLEQQQKNETEAVRKLVAEHDSIRTRFDAIQSNISAARGIRSGQSEEVRQAIAEQEAIRREIDHWNQEVPAQIASLQARLAYVKKADFAERSKLRPLNEEPPKFPEIGELEREIKRLGQERREKIESLTEKQRISTDALVRLEEKAKASQKSAQDAQAVLEKEAASLKEKASVVEKKIEEARARALARSGEAASAEKHLETLRSRLKSFNQEYENIVFSALPAPAFQSKTDAEGEFRILLPYRGDFCVTARATRRVTSDLQENYSWFFRVPPRDEDQDKLFGLVYTPWGKPEPDRLLLSNDNQIRSGFSDSLVSHPLKP
;
A
#
# COMPACT_ATOMS: atom_id res chain seq x y z
N MET A 1 -20.92 -40.68 67.02
CA MET A 1 -21.46 -41.99 67.41
C MET A 1 -20.30 -42.89 67.84
N PRO A 2 -20.14 -43.17 69.13
CA PRO A 2 -19.04 -43.99 69.65
C PRO A 2 -19.54 -45.42 69.94
N LEU A 3 -18.90 -46.43 69.34
CA LEU A 3 -19.25 -47.84 69.57
C LEU A 3 -18.23 -48.50 70.51
N VAL A 4 -18.61 -48.47 71.78
CA VAL A 4 -18.58 -49.53 72.80
C VAL A 4 -17.38 -50.49 72.79
N ALA A 5 -16.52 -50.27 73.79
CA ALA A 5 -15.55 -51.24 74.29
C ALA A 5 -16.26 -52.34 75.13
N LEU A 6 -15.86 -53.59 74.91
CA LEU A 6 -16.23 -54.77 75.72
C LEU A 6 -14.98 -55.28 76.48
N PRO A 7 -15.13 -55.77 77.72
CA PRO A 7 -14.04 -56.17 78.58
C PRO A 7 -13.54 -57.59 78.27
N PRO A 8 -12.26 -57.91 78.53
CA PRO A 8 -11.77 -59.28 78.43
C PRO A 8 -12.13 -60.08 79.69
N ALA A 9 -12.68 -61.27 79.48
CA ALA A 9 -12.93 -62.25 80.52
C ALA A 9 -11.62 -62.92 80.96
N GLU A 10 -11.32 -62.78 82.25
CA GLU A 10 -10.32 -63.57 82.97
C GLU A 10 -10.79 -65.02 83.11
N SER A 11 -10.02 -65.95 82.55
CA SER A 11 -10.13 -67.38 82.83
C SER A 11 -8.78 -67.88 83.32
N ALA A 12 -8.69 -68.06 84.64
CA ALA A 12 -7.58 -68.67 85.33
C ALA A 12 -7.49 -70.17 85.00
N LEU A 13 -6.38 -70.59 84.38
CA LEU A 13 -5.95 -71.99 84.32
C LEU A 13 -4.43 -72.03 84.50
N ALA A 14 -4.02 -72.21 85.75
CA ALA A 14 -2.65 -72.44 86.17
C ALA A 14 -2.16 -73.82 85.68
N GLY A 15 -1.56 -73.84 84.49
CA GLY A 15 -0.84 -74.97 83.93
C GLY A 15 0.61 -75.03 84.43
N LYS A 16 0.99 -76.20 84.94
CA LYS A 16 2.32 -76.56 85.47
C LYS A 16 3.46 -76.21 84.49
N PRO A 17 4.66 -75.83 84.99
CA PRO A 17 5.79 -75.44 84.14
C PRO A 17 6.38 -76.65 83.42
N LEU A 18 5.87 -76.95 82.21
CA LEU A 18 6.57 -77.82 81.28
C LEU A 18 7.79 -77.08 80.72
N GLY A 19 8.95 -77.51 81.20
CA GLY A 19 10.19 -77.66 80.43
C GLY A 19 10.70 -76.43 79.70
N ASN A 20 11.86 -75.92 80.14
CA ASN A 20 12.67 -74.95 79.41
C ASN A 20 12.93 -75.31 77.92
N ASN A 21 12.70 -76.57 77.54
CA ASN A 21 12.77 -77.08 76.16
C ASN A 21 11.64 -76.56 75.24
N LEU A 22 10.41 -76.31 75.72
CA LEU A 22 9.31 -75.82 74.86
C LEU A 22 9.46 -74.34 74.51
N LYS A 23 10.00 -73.54 75.43
CA LYS A 23 10.34 -72.12 75.19
C LYS A 23 11.49 -72.01 74.18
N ASN A 24 12.47 -72.91 74.25
CA ASN A 24 13.55 -72.99 73.27
C ASN A 24 13.02 -73.45 71.89
N MET A 25 12.07 -74.40 71.84
CA MET A 25 11.43 -74.82 70.59
C MET A 25 10.59 -73.70 69.95
N ALA A 26 9.82 -72.94 70.74
CA ALA A 26 9.07 -71.79 70.23
C ALA A 26 9.98 -70.65 69.73
N ARG A 27 11.15 -70.45 70.34
CA ARG A 27 12.18 -69.52 69.85
C ARG A 27 12.80 -70.01 68.54
N SER A 28 13.09 -71.31 68.42
CA SER A 28 13.61 -71.91 67.19
C SER A 28 12.62 -71.85 66.02
N ILE A 29 11.32 -72.09 66.26
CA ILE A 29 10.28 -71.97 65.22
C ILE A 29 10.14 -70.52 64.74
N ARG A 30 10.19 -69.54 65.64
CA ARG A 30 10.15 -68.11 65.27
C ARG A 30 11.38 -67.70 64.46
N LEU A 31 12.58 -68.21 64.82
CA LEU A 31 13.80 -67.97 64.04
C LEU A 31 13.73 -68.60 62.65
N LEU A 32 13.21 -69.82 62.54
CA LEU A 32 13.00 -70.49 61.25
C LEU A 32 11.96 -69.76 60.38
N ALA A 33 10.84 -69.32 60.96
CA ALA A 33 9.83 -68.55 60.25
C ALA A 33 10.36 -67.19 59.79
N ALA A 34 11.13 -66.49 60.63
CA ALA A 34 11.78 -65.24 60.26
C ALA A 34 12.82 -65.46 59.13
N LEU A 35 13.62 -66.53 59.20
CA LEU A 35 14.56 -66.89 58.15
C LEU A 35 13.85 -67.20 56.83
N PHE A 36 12.75 -67.96 56.86
CA PHE A 36 11.98 -68.30 55.67
C PHE A 36 11.30 -67.07 55.06
N LEU A 37 10.80 -66.14 55.90
CA LEU A 37 10.27 -64.86 55.44
C LEU A 37 11.38 -63.99 54.84
N CYS A 38 12.57 -63.92 55.46
CA CYS A 38 13.72 -63.23 54.89
C CYS A 38 14.15 -63.84 53.55
N LEU A 39 14.20 -65.17 53.43
CA LEU A 39 14.52 -65.86 52.17
C LEU A 39 13.43 -65.64 51.11
N ALA A 40 12.16 -65.63 51.48
CA ALA A 40 11.05 -65.31 50.56
C ALA A 40 11.14 -63.86 50.07
N VAL A 41 11.43 -62.89 50.95
CA VAL A 41 11.61 -61.48 50.58
C VAL A 41 12.83 -61.30 49.66
N VAL A 42 13.94 -62.00 49.92
CA VAL A 42 15.13 -61.97 49.05
C VAL A 42 14.87 -62.67 47.71
N ALA A 43 14.15 -63.80 47.70
CA ALA A 43 13.78 -64.51 46.48
C ALA A 43 12.73 -63.75 45.63
N CYS A 44 11.97 -62.85 46.24
CA CYS A 44 11.02 -61.95 45.58
C CYS A 44 11.63 -60.62 45.14
N GLN A 45 12.97 -60.46 45.17
CA GLN A 45 13.57 -59.27 44.55
C GLN A 45 13.20 -59.23 43.07
N PRO A 46 12.64 -58.12 42.57
CA PRO A 46 12.28 -57.99 41.17
C PRO A 46 13.54 -58.25 40.35
N LYS A 47 13.49 -59.25 39.46
CA LYS A 47 14.61 -59.51 38.55
C LYS A 47 14.83 -58.24 37.75
N HIS A 48 16.04 -57.70 37.78
CA HIS A 48 16.46 -56.62 36.91
C HIS A 48 17.22 -57.21 35.72
N ARG A 49 17.02 -56.62 34.55
CA ARG A 49 17.78 -56.92 33.34
C ARG A 49 18.65 -55.73 32.97
N PRO A 50 19.92 -55.94 32.59
CA PRO A 50 20.69 -54.90 31.92
C PRO A 50 20.05 -54.63 30.55
N VAL A 51 19.81 -53.36 30.28
CA VAL A 51 19.48 -52.84 28.95
C VAL A 51 20.65 -51.98 28.52
N GLU A 52 21.20 -52.31 27.36
CA GLU A 52 22.32 -51.60 26.75
C GLU A 52 21.84 -50.95 25.45
N GLY A 53 22.46 -49.86 25.05
CA GLY A 53 22.06 -49.18 23.84
C GLY A 53 23.00 -48.07 23.42
N ASN A 54 22.78 -47.57 22.22
CA ASN A 54 23.57 -46.51 21.63
C ASN A 54 22.66 -45.40 21.13
N VAL A 55 23.10 -44.16 21.33
CA VAL A 55 22.44 -42.97 20.79
C VAL A 55 23.30 -42.39 19.67
N PHE A 56 22.75 -42.28 18.47
CA PHE A 56 23.45 -41.70 17.33
C PHE A 56 22.49 -40.94 16.40
N ILE A 57 23.05 -40.07 15.56
CA ILE A 57 22.33 -39.40 14.48
C ILE A 57 22.90 -39.86 13.14
N VAL A 58 22.04 -39.90 12.12
CA VAL A 58 22.43 -40.21 10.74
C VAL A 58 22.50 -38.89 9.97
N LEU A 59 23.70 -38.52 9.54
CA LEU A 59 23.94 -37.31 8.76
C LEU A 59 23.55 -37.51 7.29
N GLN A 60 23.41 -36.42 6.52
CA GLN A 60 22.93 -36.46 5.13
C GLN A 60 23.79 -37.33 4.19
N ASN A 61 25.05 -37.55 4.54
CA ASN A 61 26.00 -38.39 3.82
C ASN A 61 25.96 -39.87 4.28
N ALA A 62 24.92 -40.27 5.01
CA ALA A 62 24.78 -41.58 5.64
C ALA A 62 25.85 -41.90 6.70
N ASP A 63 26.58 -40.90 7.20
CA ASP A 63 27.50 -41.08 8.32
C ASP A 63 26.73 -41.13 9.64
N ASN A 64 27.10 -42.07 10.50
CA ASN A 64 26.56 -42.18 11.85
C ASN A 64 27.46 -41.43 12.83
N SER A 65 26.91 -40.43 13.52
CA SER A 65 27.60 -39.75 14.61
C SER A 65 27.01 -40.22 15.94
N LYS A 66 27.80 -40.94 16.73
CA LYS A 66 27.42 -41.30 18.11
C LYS A 66 27.38 -40.03 18.98
N LEU A 67 26.42 -39.95 19.90
CA LEU A 67 26.21 -38.79 20.75
C LEU A 67 26.48 -39.15 22.21
N GLY A 68 27.55 -38.58 22.76
CA GLY A 68 27.90 -38.74 24.16
C GLY A 68 27.22 -37.74 25.10
N LEU A 69 27.20 -38.08 26.39
CA LEU A 69 26.60 -37.28 27.47
C LEU A 69 25.10 -36.98 27.31
N VAL A 70 24.39 -37.79 26.52
CA VAL A 70 22.95 -37.69 26.32
C VAL A 70 22.21 -38.29 27.51
N ASP A 71 21.27 -37.55 28.08
CA ASP A 71 20.39 -38.07 29.12
C ASP A 71 19.33 -38.99 28.49
N VAL A 72 19.25 -40.22 28.98
CA VAL A 72 18.30 -41.26 28.55
C VAL A 72 17.36 -41.56 29.71
N GLY A 73 16.08 -41.24 29.53
CA GLY A 73 15.03 -41.45 30.54
C GLY A 73 14.11 -42.60 30.18
N PHE A 74 13.74 -43.40 31.18
CA PHE A 74 12.77 -44.49 31.09
C PHE A 74 11.55 -44.15 31.93
N TYR A 75 10.36 -44.30 31.34
CA TYR A 75 9.10 -43.87 31.90
C TYR A 75 8.09 -45.02 31.88
N ASP A 76 7.20 -45.03 32.88
CA ASP A 76 6.00 -45.86 32.84
C ASP A 76 5.01 -45.27 31.80
N PRO A 77 4.60 -46.04 30.78
CA PRO A 77 3.65 -45.59 29.77
C PRO A 77 2.33 -45.09 30.35
N GLN A 78 1.87 -45.64 31.48
CA GLN A 78 0.61 -45.25 32.12
C GLN A 78 0.70 -43.84 32.72
N VAL A 79 1.87 -43.46 33.23
CA VAL A 79 2.14 -42.11 33.76
C VAL A 79 2.38 -41.14 32.61
N LEU A 80 3.03 -41.59 31.54
CA LEU A 80 3.47 -40.74 30.44
C LEU A 80 2.36 -40.40 29.44
N ALA A 81 1.47 -41.34 29.15
CA ALA A 81 0.37 -41.17 28.21
C ALA A 81 -0.48 -39.92 28.48
N PRO A 82 -1.03 -39.68 29.70
CA PRO A 82 -1.85 -38.50 29.96
C PRO A 82 -1.06 -37.18 29.83
N VAL A 83 0.24 -37.19 30.13
CA VAL A 83 1.12 -36.02 30.00
C VAL A 83 1.34 -35.67 28.53
N ILE A 84 1.62 -36.67 27.69
CA ILE A 84 1.79 -36.48 26.25
C ILE A 84 0.48 -36.03 25.61
N GLU A 85 -0.64 -36.65 25.98
CA GLU A 85 -1.97 -36.24 25.49
C GLU A 85 -2.28 -34.79 25.83
N GLN A 86 -1.97 -34.36 27.06
CA GLN A 86 -2.14 -32.97 27.49
C GLN A 86 -1.21 -32.01 26.72
N ALA A 87 0.06 -32.38 26.53
CA ALA A 87 1.02 -31.58 25.78
C ALA A 87 0.63 -31.48 24.29
N ASP A 88 0.18 -32.57 23.68
CA ASP A 88 -0.29 -32.61 22.30
C ASP A 88 -1.55 -31.75 22.12
N LYS A 89 -2.52 -31.87 23.04
CA LYS A 89 -3.70 -30.99 23.05
C LYS A 89 -3.31 -29.52 23.10
N LYS A 90 -2.40 -29.15 24.01
CA LYS A 90 -1.90 -27.77 24.12
C LYS A 90 -1.24 -27.31 22.82
N ALA A 91 -0.39 -28.14 22.22
CA ALA A 91 0.29 -27.77 20.98
C ALA A 91 -0.69 -27.63 19.80
N ARG A 92 -1.73 -28.48 19.72
CA ARG A 92 -2.80 -28.33 18.71
C ARG A 92 -3.58 -27.04 18.90
N GLU A 93 -3.89 -26.66 20.15
CA GLU A 93 -4.55 -25.38 20.45
C GLU A 93 -3.69 -24.19 20.03
N GLU A 94 -2.37 -24.22 20.31
CA GLU A 94 -1.43 -23.18 19.88
C GLU A 94 -1.29 -23.12 18.35
N LEU A 95 -1.18 -24.27 17.68
CA LEU A 95 -1.11 -24.36 16.21
C LEU A 95 -2.38 -23.81 15.55
N ALA A 96 -3.56 -24.20 16.06
CA ALA A 96 -4.84 -23.68 15.59
C ALA A 96 -4.93 -22.16 15.81
N GLY A 97 -4.42 -21.66 16.94
CA GLY A 97 -4.30 -20.23 17.22
C GLY A 97 -3.40 -19.50 16.21
N LEU A 98 -2.25 -20.08 15.87
CA LEU A 98 -1.34 -19.53 14.86
C LEU A 98 -1.98 -19.50 13.46
N GLN A 99 -2.61 -20.60 13.04
CA GLN A 99 -3.31 -20.68 11.76
C GLN A 99 -4.45 -19.66 11.67
N LYS A 100 -5.23 -19.49 12.75
CA LYS A 100 -6.27 -18.48 12.84
C LYS A 100 -5.71 -17.06 12.74
N ASN A 101 -4.56 -16.78 13.38
CA ASN A 101 -3.92 -15.47 13.31
C ASN A 101 -3.37 -15.19 11.90
N ILE A 102 -2.80 -16.19 11.23
CA ILE A 102 -2.33 -16.10 9.85
C ILE A 102 -3.50 -15.75 8.92
N SER A 103 -4.60 -16.51 8.96
CA SER A 103 -5.76 -16.24 8.09
C SER A 103 -6.41 -14.88 8.38
N ALA A 104 -6.46 -14.46 9.64
CA ALA A 104 -6.94 -13.13 10.01
C ALA A 104 -6.05 -12.01 9.45
N GLN A 105 -4.72 -12.18 9.44
CA GLN A 105 -3.80 -11.21 8.85
C GLN A 105 -3.87 -11.20 7.32
N GLU A 106 -4.01 -12.36 6.68
CA GLU A 106 -4.20 -12.45 5.22
C GLU A 106 -5.49 -11.74 4.79
N ALA A 107 -6.59 -11.95 5.51
CA ALA A 107 -7.84 -11.23 5.26
C ALA A 107 -7.67 -9.71 5.43
N LYS A 108 -6.97 -9.28 6.49
CA LYS A 108 -6.67 -7.86 6.73
C LYS A 108 -5.82 -7.24 5.61
N ILE A 109 -4.80 -7.94 5.12
CA ILE A 109 -3.97 -7.47 4.00
C ILE A 109 -4.83 -7.33 2.75
N SER A 110 -5.65 -8.34 2.42
CA SER A 110 -6.54 -8.29 1.27
C SER A 110 -7.53 -7.12 1.33
N ASP A 111 -8.12 -6.86 2.49
CA ASP A 111 -9.01 -5.71 2.71
C ASP A 111 -8.29 -4.38 2.50
N LEU A 112 -7.05 -4.24 3.02
CA LEU A 112 -6.24 -3.03 2.87
C LEU A 112 -5.83 -2.78 1.42
N GLU A 113 -5.44 -3.82 0.68
CA GLU A 113 -5.12 -3.75 -0.75
C GLU A 113 -6.35 -3.32 -1.57
N GLN A 114 -7.52 -3.88 -1.27
CA GLN A 114 -8.76 -3.50 -1.96
C GLN A 114 -9.15 -2.05 -1.64
N GLN A 115 -8.97 -1.59 -0.40
CA GLN A 115 -9.17 -0.18 -0.04
C GLN A 115 -8.19 0.74 -0.77
N GLN A 116 -6.91 0.37 -0.84
CA GLN A 116 -5.89 1.13 -1.58
C GLN A 116 -6.24 1.24 -3.07
N LYS A 117 -6.72 0.15 -3.68
CA LYS A 117 -7.16 0.13 -5.07
C LYS A 117 -8.34 1.09 -5.29
N ASN A 118 -9.33 1.07 -4.40
CA ASN A 118 -10.49 1.96 -4.45
C ASN A 118 -10.07 3.44 -4.35
N GLU A 119 -9.16 3.78 -3.43
CA GLU A 119 -8.64 5.16 -3.28
C GLU A 119 -7.82 5.59 -4.50
N THR A 120 -7.04 4.68 -5.10
CA THR A 120 -6.28 4.96 -6.33
C THR A 120 -7.22 5.24 -7.51
N GLU A 121 -8.33 4.50 -7.61
CA GLU A 121 -9.36 4.77 -8.62
C GLU A 121 -10.06 6.12 -8.35
N ALA A 122 -10.32 6.46 -7.09
CA ALA A 122 -10.87 7.76 -6.72
C ALA A 122 -9.93 8.92 -7.12
N VAL A 123 -8.62 8.78 -6.85
CA VAL A 123 -7.60 9.73 -7.32
C VAL A 123 -7.64 9.88 -8.84
N ARG A 124 -7.70 8.77 -9.58
CA ARG A 124 -7.76 8.80 -11.06
C ARG A 124 -8.98 9.58 -11.56
N LYS A 125 -10.16 9.39 -10.94
CA LYS A 125 -11.39 10.13 -11.29
C LYS A 125 -11.25 11.63 -11.00
N LEU A 126 -10.70 12.00 -9.85
CA LEU A 126 -10.48 13.40 -9.48
C LEU A 126 -9.47 14.10 -10.38
N VAL A 127 -8.39 13.41 -10.78
CA VAL A 127 -7.41 13.96 -11.73
C VAL A 127 -8.07 14.22 -13.09
N ALA A 128 -8.90 13.29 -13.59
CA ALA A 128 -9.64 13.51 -14.83
C ALA A 128 -10.63 14.69 -14.74
N GLU A 129 -11.29 14.87 -13.60
CA GLU A 129 -12.13 16.03 -13.34
C GLU A 129 -11.32 17.33 -13.35
N HIS A 130 -10.16 17.35 -12.68
CA HIS A 130 -9.26 18.50 -12.65
C HIS A 130 -8.78 18.88 -14.06
N ASP A 131 -8.39 17.91 -14.88
CA ASP A 131 -7.95 18.15 -16.26
C ASP A 131 -9.07 18.70 -17.15
N SER A 132 -10.32 18.25 -16.92
CA SER A 132 -11.51 18.80 -17.60
C SER A 132 -11.76 20.27 -17.21
N ILE A 133 -11.64 20.60 -15.91
CA ILE A 133 -11.75 21.97 -15.41
C ILE A 133 -10.66 22.85 -16.03
N ARG A 134 -9.42 22.36 -16.05
CA ARG A 134 -8.28 23.08 -16.65
C ARG A 134 -8.50 23.36 -18.14
N THR A 135 -8.94 22.36 -18.89
CA THR A 135 -9.26 22.52 -20.33
C THR A 135 -10.32 23.59 -20.56
N ARG A 136 -11.38 23.62 -19.73
CA ARG A 136 -12.42 24.68 -19.81
C ARG A 136 -11.87 26.04 -19.46
N PHE A 137 -11.04 26.12 -18.42
CA PHE A 137 -10.39 27.37 -18.03
C PHE A 137 -9.52 27.94 -19.15
N ASP A 138 -8.71 27.11 -19.80
CA ASP A 138 -7.85 27.51 -20.92
C ASP A 138 -8.68 27.99 -22.13
N ALA A 139 -9.80 27.33 -22.42
CA ALA A 139 -10.74 27.77 -23.46
C ALA A 139 -11.34 29.16 -23.14
N ILE A 140 -11.71 29.42 -21.88
CA ILE A 140 -12.21 30.72 -21.45
C ILE A 140 -11.13 31.80 -21.56
N GLN A 141 -9.88 31.51 -21.19
CA GLN A 141 -8.77 32.46 -21.33
C GLN A 141 -8.50 32.82 -22.81
N SER A 142 -8.62 31.82 -23.70
CA SER A 142 -8.57 32.05 -25.15
C SER A 142 -9.70 32.98 -25.61
N ASN A 143 -10.93 32.73 -25.18
CA ASN A 143 -12.09 33.57 -25.52
C ASN A 143 -11.98 35.00 -24.98
N ILE A 144 -11.46 35.19 -23.76
CA ILE A 144 -11.18 36.51 -23.19
C ILE A 144 -10.15 37.26 -24.06
N SER A 145 -9.11 36.57 -24.51
CA SER A 145 -8.08 37.15 -25.38
C SER A 145 -8.65 37.55 -26.75
N ALA A 146 -9.50 36.71 -27.34
CA ALA A 146 -10.20 37.02 -28.58
C ALA A 146 -11.14 38.23 -28.43
N ALA A 147 -11.91 38.30 -27.34
CA ALA A 147 -12.79 39.43 -27.03
C ALA A 147 -12.01 40.75 -26.86
N ARG A 148 -10.79 40.69 -26.32
CA ARG A 148 -9.89 41.86 -26.24
C ARG A 148 -9.39 42.28 -27.63
N GLY A 149 -9.09 41.33 -28.52
CA GLY A 149 -8.65 41.62 -29.90
C GLY A 149 -9.72 42.28 -30.78
N ILE A 150 -11.00 41.90 -30.63
CA ILE A 150 -12.12 42.55 -31.34
C ILE A 150 -12.19 44.05 -31.00
N ARG A 151 -11.86 44.39 -29.74
CA ARG A 151 -11.85 45.78 -29.25
C ARG A 151 -10.82 46.65 -29.98
N SER A 152 -9.68 46.08 -30.38
CA SER A 152 -8.69 46.80 -31.20
C SER A 152 -9.12 46.98 -32.65
N GLY A 153 -9.81 46.00 -33.24
CA GLY A 153 -10.24 46.04 -34.64
C GLY A 153 -11.27 47.15 -34.93
N GLN A 154 -12.22 47.36 -34.02
CA GLN A 154 -13.24 48.42 -34.16
C GLN A 154 -12.65 49.84 -34.09
N SER A 155 -11.47 50.00 -33.51
CA SER A 155 -10.78 51.29 -33.50
C SER A 155 -10.30 51.69 -34.91
N GLU A 156 -10.06 50.71 -35.78
CA GLU A 156 -9.47 50.96 -37.10
C GLU A 156 -10.50 51.50 -38.11
N GLU A 157 -11.73 50.97 -38.11
CA GLU A 157 -12.83 51.50 -38.94
C GLU A 157 -13.16 52.96 -38.58
N VAL A 158 -13.20 53.28 -37.27
CA VAL A 158 -13.42 54.64 -36.79
C VAL A 158 -12.25 55.56 -37.17
N ARG A 159 -11.01 55.09 -37.08
CA ARG A 159 -9.83 55.85 -37.52
C ARG A 159 -9.86 56.16 -39.02
N GLN A 160 -10.26 55.21 -39.85
CA GLN A 160 -10.39 55.45 -41.30
C GLN A 160 -11.47 56.50 -41.60
N ALA A 161 -12.63 56.42 -40.92
CA ALA A 161 -13.69 57.41 -41.07
C ALA A 161 -13.24 58.82 -40.63
N ILE A 162 -12.50 58.93 -39.51
CA ILE A 162 -11.91 60.21 -39.06
C ILE A 162 -10.93 60.74 -40.11
N ALA A 163 -10.06 59.89 -40.66
CA ALA A 163 -9.09 60.30 -41.67
C ALA A 163 -9.78 60.80 -42.97
N GLU A 164 -10.87 60.16 -43.39
CA GLU A 164 -11.68 60.61 -44.53
C GLU A 164 -12.34 61.97 -44.26
N GLN A 165 -12.90 62.16 -43.06
CA GLN A 165 -13.51 63.42 -42.65
C GLN A 165 -12.48 64.57 -42.63
N GLU A 166 -11.28 64.31 -42.13
CA GLU A 166 -10.17 65.27 -42.17
C GLU A 166 -9.74 65.62 -43.60
N ALA A 167 -9.70 64.64 -44.50
CA ALA A 167 -9.35 64.86 -45.90
C ALA A 167 -10.38 65.79 -46.60
N ILE A 168 -11.67 65.56 -46.39
CA ILE A 168 -12.75 66.42 -46.90
C ILE A 168 -12.59 67.85 -46.35
N ARG A 169 -12.32 68.00 -45.05
CA ARG A 169 -12.16 69.31 -44.42
C ARG A 169 -10.98 70.09 -45.01
N ARG A 170 -9.83 69.43 -45.23
CA ARG A 170 -8.67 70.05 -45.89
C ARG A 170 -9.00 70.48 -47.32
N GLU A 171 -9.81 69.72 -48.06
CA GLU A 171 -10.25 70.11 -49.41
C GLU A 171 -11.14 71.36 -49.36
N ILE A 172 -12.09 71.44 -48.43
CA ILE A 172 -12.92 72.65 -48.23
C ILE A 172 -12.04 73.87 -47.91
N ASP A 173 -11.08 73.73 -46.98
CA ASP A 173 -10.18 74.82 -46.60
C ASP A 173 -9.33 75.31 -47.79
N HIS A 174 -8.85 74.38 -48.63
CA HIS A 174 -8.14 74.70 -49.86
C HIS A 174 -9.00 75.53 -50.83
N TRP A 175 -10.24 75.11 -51.11
CA TRP A 175 -11.18 75.86 -51.97
C TRP A 175 -11.59 77.23 -51.38
N ASN A 176 -11.55 77.36 -50.05
CA ASN A 176 -11.82 78.62 -49.36
C ASN A 176 -10.64 79.59 -49.36
N GLN A 177 -9.41 79.11 -49.50
CA GLN A 177 -8.22 79.96 -49.52
C GLN A 177 -7.79 80.30 -50.95
N GLU A 178 -7.72 79.31 -51.82
CA GLU A 178 -7.07 79.45 -53.12
C GLU A 178 -7.95 80.16 -54.16
N VAL A 179 -9.23 79.77 -54.26
CA VAL A 179 -10.12 80.35 -55.28
C VAL A 179 -10.43 81.82 -55.02
N PRO A 180 -10.66 82.29 -53.77
CA PRO A 180 -10.78 83.72 -53.52
C PRO A 180 -9.51 84.50 -53.87
N ALA A 181 -8.31 83.93 -53.66
CA ALA A 181 -7.06 84.55 -54.08
C ALA A 181 -6.96 84.66 -55.61
N GLN A 182 -7.35 83.62 -56.34
CA GLN A 182 -7.43 83.63 -57.80
C GLN A 182 -8.45 84.65 -58.31
N ILE A 183 -9.66 84.69 -57.72
CA ILE A 183 -10.69 85.68 -58.04
C ILE A 183 -10.19 87.10 -57.77
N ALA A 184 -9.54 87.35 -56.64
CA ALA A 184 -8.99 88.66 -56.31
C ALA A 184 -7.91 89.10 -57.31
N SER A 185 -7.04 88.17 -57.74
CA SER A 185 -6.05 88.39 -58.79
C SER A 185 -6.70 88.76 -60.12
N LEU A 186 -7.72 88.01 -60.55
CA LEU A 186 -8.48 88.30 -61.77
C LEU A 186 -9.24 89.62 -61.67
N GLN A 187 -9.79 89.96 -60.51
CA GLN A 187 -10.46 91.25 -60.26
C GLN A 187 -9.47 92.42 -60.35
N ALA A 188 -8.26 92.26 -59.81
CA ALA A 188 -7.19 93.26 -59.94
C ALA A 188 -6.81 93.45 -61.42
N ARG A 189 -6.68 92.35 -62.17
CA ARG A 189 -6.41 92.39 -63.62
C ARG A 189 -7.55 93.03 -64.41
N LEU A 190 -8.80 92.71 -64.10
CA LEU A 190 -9.99 93.31 -64.70
C LEU A 190 -10.04 94.82 -64.42
N ALA A 191 -9.77 95.25 -63.19
CA ALA A 191 -9.72 96.66 -62.81
C ALA A 191 -8.62 97.41 -63.58
N TYR A 192 -7.45 96.78 -63.77
CA TYR A 192 -6.37 97.32 -64.58
C TYR A 192 -6.80 97.52 -66.04
N VAL A 193 -7.39 96.49 -66.68
CA VAL A 193 -7.84 96.56 -68.08
C VAL A 193 -8.95 97.60 -68.24
N LYS A 194 -9.92 97.68 -67.33
CA LYS A 194 -10.98 98.72 -67.35
C LYS A 194 -10.40 100.13 -67.24
N LYS A 195 -9.37 100.32 -66.41
CA LYS A 195 -8.68 101.60 -66.26
C LYS A 195 -7.91 101.98 -67.53
N ALA A 196 -7.33 101.00 -68.23
CA ALA A 196 -6.66 101.20 -69.51
C ALA A 196 -7.65 101.53 -70.65
N ASP A 197 -8.77 100.81 -70.76
CA ASP A 197 -9.85 101.09 -71.74
C ASP A 197 -10.45 102.50 -71.50
N PHE A 198 -10.69 102.86 -70.24
CA PHE A 198 -11.15 104.21 -69.88
C PHE A 198 -10.13 105.29 -70.26
N ALA A 199 -8.84 105.06 -70.00
CA ALA A 199 -7.76 105.98 -70.37
C ALA A 199 -7.65 106.14 -71.91
N GLU A 200 -7.86 105.06 -72.69
CA GLU A 200 -7.89 105.13 -74.14
C GLU A 200 -9.12 105.87 -74.69
N ARG A 201 -10.30 105.70 -74.09
CA ARG A 201 -11.52 106.42 -74.48
C ARG A 201 -11.50 107.90 -74.11
N SER A 202 -10.72 108.28 -73.09
CA SER A 202 -10.57 109.66 -72.63
C SER A 202 -9.63 110.53 -73.50
N LYS A 203 -8.85 109.91 -74.40
CA LYS A 203 -8.11 110.63 -75.44
C LYS A 203 -9.09 110.97 -76.57
N LEU A 204 -9.37 112.26 -76.77
CA LEU A 204 -10.18 112.78 -77.89
C LEU A 204 -9.69 112.19 -79.23
N ARG A 205 -10.40 111.18 -79.73
CA ARG A 205 -10.14 110.56 -81.05
C ARG A 205 -10.93 111.28 -82.14
N PRO A 206 -10.39 111.37 -83.37
CA PRO A 206 -11.14 111.80 -84.55
C PRO A 206 -12.30 110.82 -84.85
N LEU A 207 -13.39 111.34 -85.40
CA LEU A 207 -14.73 110.75 -85.48
C LEU A 207 -14.93 109.46 -86.32
N ASN A 208 -13.89 108.72 -86.72
CA ASN A 208 -14.04 107.64 -87.72
C ASN A 208 -13.26 106.33 -87.48
N GLU A 209 -12.81 106.05 -86.26
CA GLU A 209 -12.18 104.75 -85.94
C GLU A 209 -13.00 103.98 -84.91
N GLU A 210 -13.30 102.71 -85.22
CA GLU A 210 -14.01 101.81 -84.32
C GLU A 210 -13.22 101.64 -83.00
N PRO A 211 -13.91 101.64 -81.85
CA PRO A 211 -13.26 101.49 -80.56
C PRO A 211 -12.51 100.14 -80.51
N PRO A 212 -11.32 100.09 -79.88
CA PRO A 212 -10.62 98.84 -79.65
C PRO A 212 -11.53 97.94 -78.83
N LYS A 213 -11.97 96.84 -79.43
CA LYS A 213 -12.65 95.79 -78.70
C LYS A 213 -11.60 95.22 -77.75
N PHE A 214 -11.82 95.38 -76.45
CA PHE A 214 -11.09 94.64 -75.42
C PHE A 214 -11.91 93.38 -75.09
N PRO A 215 -11.84 92.30 -75.89
CA PRO A 215 -12.57 91.05 -75.61
C PRO A 215 -12.19 90.47 -74.23
N GLU A 216 -11.02 90.85 -73.72
CA GLU A 216 -10.48 90.47 -72.41
C GLU A 216 -11.38 90.88 -71.23
N ILE A 217 -12.12 91.99 -71.28
CA ILE A 217 -12.99 92.40 -70.15
C ILE A 217 -14.14 91.40 -69.96
N GLY A 218 -14.81 91.03 -71.05
CA GLY A 218 -15.93 90.08 -71.01
C GLY A 218 -15.48 88.65 -70.76
N GLU A 219 -14.25 88.28 -71.11
CA GLU A 219 -13.64 87.00 -70.76
C GLU A 219 -13.26 86.93 -69.28
N LEU A 220 -12.63 87.97 -68.73
CA LEU A 220 -12.27 88.05 -67.31
C LEU A 220 -13.52 88.05 -66.40
N GLU A 221 -14.59 88.77 -66.78
CA GLU A 221 -15.85 88.76 -66.03
C GLU A 221 -16.54 87.39 -66.07
N ARG A 222 -16.56 86.73 -67.23
CA ARG A 222 -17.07 85.36 -67.36
C ARG A 222 -16.24 84.38 -66.52
N GLU A 223 -14.92 84.53 -66.52
CA GLU A 223 -14.01 83.68 -65.78
C GLU A 223 -14.15 83.84 -64.26
N ILE A 224 -14.23 85.08 -63.76
CA ILE A 224 -14.51 85.36 -62.34
C ILE A 224 -15.87 84.75 -61.93
N LYS A 225 -16.90 84.90 -62.78
CA LYS A 225 -18.23 84.36 -62.51
C LYS A 225 -18.23 82.84 -62.53
N ARG A 226 -17.50 82.23 -63.47
CA ARG A 226 -17.29 80.77 -63.59
C ARG A 226 -16.59 80.22 -62.36
N LEU A 227 -15.44 80.75 -61.97
CA LEU A 227 -14.70 80.34 -60.78
C LEU A 227 -15.53 80.55 -59.50
N GLY A 228 -16.28 81.64 -59.41
CA GLY A 228 -17.20 81.89 -58.30
C GLY A 228 -18.35 80.87 -58.24
N GLN A 229 -18.85 80.41 -59.38
CA GLN A 229 -19.88 79.37 -59.46
C GLN A 229 -19.30 77.98 -59.15
N GLU A 230 -18.19 77.62 -59.78
CA GLU A 230 -17.47 76.36 -59.55
C GLU A 230 -17.08 76.21 -58.08
N ARG A 231 -16.58 77.28 -57.45
CA ARG A 231 -16.34 77.30 -55.99
C ARG A 231 -17.60 77.02 -55.19
N ARG A 232 -18.73 77.67 -55.52
CA ARG A 232 -19.99 77.45 -54.80
C ARG A 232 -20.46 76.01 -54.91
N GLU A 233 -20.52 75.48 -56.14
CA GLU A 233 -20.95 74.11 -56.40
C GLU A 233 -20.04 73.08 -55.73
N LYS A 234 -18.72 73.30 -55.78
CA LYS A 234 -17.73 72.43 -55.15
C LYS A 234 -17.79 72.50 -53.62
N ILE A 235 -17.91 73.69 -53.03
CA ILE A 235 -18.08 73.85 -51.58
C ILE A 235 -19.39 73.19 -51.12
N GLU A 236 -20.49 73.40 -51.85
CA GLU A 236 -21.79 72.80 -51.52
C GLU A 236 -21.71 71.27 -51.57
N SER A 237 -21.11 70.70 -52.63
CA SER A 237 -20.87 69.27 -52.75
C SER A 237 -19.98 68.72 -51.62
N LEU A 238 -18.89 69.40 -51.28
CA LEU A 238 -18.00 68.98 -50.20
C LEU A 238 -18.67 69.11 -48.82
N THR A 239 -19.51 70.13 -48.62
CA THR A 239 -20.26 70.32 -47.38
C THR A 239 -21.29 69.20 -47.19
N GLU A 240 -22.00 68.80 -48.25
CA GLU A 240 -22.91 67.66 -48.19
C GLU A 240 -22.15 66.35 -47.95
N LYS A 241 -21.01 66.13 -48.61
CA LYS A 241 -20.12 64.99 -48.31
C LYS A 241 -19.67 65.00 -46.86
N GLN A 242 -19.30 66.16 -46.32
CA GLN A 242 -18.92 66.31 -44.92
C GLN A 242 -20.08 65.98 -43.98
N ARG A 243 -21.31 66.40 -44.30
CA ARG A 243 -22.51 66.07 -43.52
C ARG A 243 -22.75 64.56 -43.49
N ILE A 244 -22.75 63.92 -44.67
CA ILE A 244 -22.93 62.47 -44.81
C ILE A 244 -21.83 61.72 -44.06
N SER A 245 -20.57 62.14 -44.19
CA SER A 245 -19.43 61.56 -43.50
C SER A 245 -19.55 61.73 -41.97
N THR A 246 -20.02 62.88 -41.49
CA THR A 246 -20.23 63.13 -40.05
C THR A 246 -21.34 62.25 -39.48
N ASP A 247 -22.48 62.13 -40.18
CA ASP A 247 -23.57 61.23 -39.77
C ASP A 247 -23.12 59.76 -39.76
N ALA A 248 -22.32 59.36 -40.75
CA ALA A 248 -21.73 58.01 -40.80
C ALA A 248 -20.78 57.77 -39.62
N LEU A 249 -19.94 58.76 -39.27
CA LEU A 249 -19.02 58.69 -38.15
C LEU A 249 -19.76 58.59 -36.81
N VAL A 250 -20.82 59.36 -36.59
CA VAL A 250 -21.65 59.25 -35.37
C VAL A 250 -22.28 57.87 -35.25
N ARG A 251 -22.84 57.32 -36.34
CA ARG A 251 -23.40 55.95 -36.34
C ARG A 251 -22.33 54.89 -36.08
N LEU A 252 -21.13 55.05 -36.65
CA LEU A 252 -20.00 54.16 -36.39
C LEU A 252 -19.54 54.25 -34.94
N GLU A 253 -19.49 55.44 -34.35
CA GLU A 253 -19.15 55.63 -32.94
C GLU A 253 -20.19 55.00 -32.01
N GLU A 254 -21.48 55.18 -32.26
CA GLU A 254 -22.54 54.56 -31.47
C GLU A 254 -22.48 53.04 -31.58
N LYS A 255 -22.28 52.50 -32.79
CA LYS A 255 -22.10 51.06 -33.01
C LYS A 255 -20.85 50.54 -32.31
N ALA A 256 -19.74 51.28 -32.35
CA ALA A 256 -18.50 50.94 -31.65
C ALA A 256 -18.69 50.96 -30.13
N LYS A 257 -19.37 51.96 -29.57
CA LYS A 257 -19.71 52.04 -28.14
C LYS A 257 -20.61 50.89 -27.70
N ALA A 258 -21.66 50.58 -28.48
CA ALA A 258 -22.56 49.47 -28.20
C ALA A 258 -21.84 48.12 -28.24
N SER A 259 -21.00 47.91 -29.26
CA SER A 259 -20.20 46.70 -29.37
C SER A 259 -19.12 46.61 -28.29
N GLN A 260 -18.50 47.72 -27.89
CA GLN A 260 -17.53 47.78 -26.80
C GLN A 260 -18.19 47.41 -25.48
N LYS A 261 -19.38 47.94 -25.20
CA LYS A 261 -20.16 47.60 -24.00
C LYS A 261 -20.52 46.12 -24.00
N SER A 262 -21.05 45.60 -25.11
CA SER A 262 -21.36 44.17 -25.25
C SER A 262 -20.12 43.28 -25.02
N ALA A 263 -18.96 43.66 -25.58
CA ALA A 263 -17.70 42.95 -25.36
C ALA A 263 -17.19 43.05 -23.91
N GLN A 264 -17.43 44.15 -23.21
CA GLN A 264 -17.11 44.32 -21.79
C GLN A 264 -18.02 43.44 -20.92
N ASP A 265 -19.32 43.42 -21.18
CA ASP A 265 -20.28 42.59 -20.47
C ASP A 265 -19.96 41.10 -20.67
N ALA A 266 -19.64 40.69 -21.91
CA ALA A 266 -19.19 39.33 -22.21
C ALA A 266 -17.87 38.98 -21.50
N GLN A 267 -16.90 39.89 -21.45
CA GLN A 267 -15.66 39.69 -20.70
C GLN A 267 -15.92 39.50 -19.21
N ALA A 268 -16.79 40.31 -18.61
CA ALA A 268 -17.11 40.20 -17.18
C ALA A 268 -17.76 38.85 -16.82
N VAL A 269 -18.63 38.33 -17.69
CA VAL A 269 -19.22 36.99 -17.54
C VAL A 269 -18.15 35.91 -17.59
N LEU A 270 -17.25 35.97 -18.59
CA LEU A 270 -16.15 35.01 -18.75
C LEU A 270 -15.16 35.07 -17.57
N GLU A 271 -14.84 36.25 -17.05
CA GLU A 271 -13.97 36.41 -15.89
C GLU A 271 -14.58 35.82 -14.62
N LYS A 272 -15.89 35.98 -14.42
CA LYS A 272 -16.62 35.35 -13.31
C LYS A 272 -16.61 33.83 -13.42
N GLU A 273 -16.81 33.28 -14.62
CA GLU A 273 -16.74 31.84 -14.86
C GLU A 273 -15.33 31.30 -14.63
N ALA A 274 -14.30 31.99 -15.12
CA ALA A 274 -12.90 31.65 -14.90
C ALA A 274 -12.54 31.61 -13.40
N ALA A 275 -13.01 32.60 -12.62
CA ALA A 275 -12.82 32.63 -11.17
C ALA A 275 -13.51 31.42 -10.50
N SER A 276 -14.74 31.09 -10.90
CA SER A 276 -15.46 29.92 -10.38
C SER A 276 -14.75 28.60 -10.70
N LEU A 277 -14.21 28.44 -11.92
CA LEU A 277 -13.45 27.25 -12.30
C LEU A 277 -12.14 27.15 -11.52
N LYS A 278 -11.45 28.28 -11.28
CA LYS A 278 -10.22 28.31 -10.48
C LYS A 278 -10.47 27.85 -9.04
N GLU A 279 -11.57 28.31 -8.42
CA GLU A 279 -11.97 27.85 -7.09
C GLU A 279 -12.27 26.35 -7.09
N LYS A 280 -13.07 25.86 -8.06
CA LYS A 280 -13.34 24.42 -8.20
C LYS A 280 -12.07 23.58 -8.38
N ALA A 281 -11.12 24.04 -9.20
CA ALA A 281 -9.84 23.37 -9.39
C ALA A 281 -9.08 23.23 -8.06
N SER A 282 -9.01 24.30 -7.26
CA SER A 282 -8.34 24.26 -5.94
C SER A 282 -8.99 23.27 -4.96
N VAL A 283 -10.32 23.15 -5.00
CA VAL A 283 -11.06 22.19 -4.17
C VAL A 283 -10.78 20.75 -4.62
N VAL A 284 -10.75 20.50 -5.94
CA VAL A 284 -10.45 19.17 -6.49
C VAL A 284 -9.00 18.80 -6.20
N GLU A 285 -8.05 19.71 -6.35
CA GLU A 285 -6.63 19.51 -6.02
C GLU A 285 -6.44 19.10 -4.55
N LYS A 286 -7.11 19.78 -3.62
CA LYS A 286 -7.10 19.39 -2.21
C LYS A 286 -7.63 17.97 -1.99
N LYS A 287 -8.72 17.59 -2.66
CA LYS A 287 -9.27 16.22 -2.59
C LYS A 287 -8.33 15.17 -3.16
N ILE A 288 -7.58 15.49 -4.22
CA ILE A 288 -6.55 14.62 -4.79
C ILE A 288 -5.47 14.35 -3.75
N GLU A 289 -4.95 15.39 -3.10
CA GLU A 289 -3.90 15.25 -2.09
C GLU A 289 -4.38 14.46 -0.86
N GLU A 290 -5.60 14.71 -0.37
CA GLU A 290 -6.19 13.93 0.72
C GLU A 290 -6.36 12.45 0.34
N ALA A 291 -6.81 12.15 -0.87
CA ALA A 291 -6.98 10.78 -1.35
C ALA A 291 -5.64 10.06 -1.55
N ARG A 292 -4.62 10.76 -2.05
CA ARG A 292 -3.24 10.23 -2.13
C ARG A 292 -2.67 9.92 -0.74
N ALA A 293 -2.87 10.81 0.23
CA ALA A 293 -2.43 10.59 1.60
C ALA A 293 -3.09 9.35 2.23
N ARG A 294 -4.40 9.16 2.01
CA ARG A 294 -5.10 7.94 2.45
C ARG A 294 -4.57 6.68 1.76
N ALA A 295 -4.38 6.70 0.44
CA ALA A 295 -3.83 5.56 -0.29
C ALA A 295 -2.43 5.18 0.22
N LEU A 296 -1.57 6.16 0.49
CA LEU A 296 -0.23 5.93 1.04
C LEU A 296 -0.28 5.36 2.46
N ALA A 297 -1.16 5.89 3.32
CA ALA A 297 -1.35 5.37 4.67
C ALA A 297 -1.78 3.90 4.66
N ARG A 298 -2.73 3.53 3.79
CA ARG A 298 -3.18 2.13 3.62
C ARG A 298 -2.07 1.22 3.13
N SER A 299 -1.25 1.68 2.19
CA SER A 299 -0.07 0.92 1.73
C SER A 299 0.93 0.67 2.87
N GLY A 300 1.17 1.67 3.73
CA GLY A 300 2.01 1.51 4.92
C GLY A 300 1.44 0.52 5.93
N GLU A 301 0.12 0.56 6.17
CA GLU A 301 -0.58 -0.41 7.03
C GLU A 301 -0.48 -1.84 6.48
N ALA A 302 -0.63 -2.02 5.16
CA ALA A 302 -0.49 -3.32 4.49
C ALA A 302 0.92 -3.88 4.64
N ALA A 303 1.96 -3.08 4.36
CA ALA A 303 3.36 -3.49 4.52
C ALA A 303 3.68 -3.89 5.98
N SER A 304 3.13 -3.18 6.97
CA SER A 304 3.28 -3.57 8.37
C SER A 304 2.58 -4.89 8.68
N ALA A 305 1.40 -5.15 8.10
CA ALA A 305 0.67 -6.39 8.27
C ALA A 305 1.40 -7.58 7.60
N GLU A 306 1.97 -7.37 6.41
CA GLU A 306 2.81 -8.36 5.72
C GLU A 306 4.03 -8.78 6.54
N LYS A 307 4.73 -7.82 7.14
CA LYS A 307 5.86 -8.11 8.04
C LYS A 307 5.42 -8.97 9.24
N HIS A 308 4.23 -8.70 9.79
CA HIS A 308 3.69 -9.49 10.89
C HIS A 308 3.29 -10.89 10.42
N LEU A 309 2.67 -11.02 9.25
CA LEU A 309 2.35 -12.30 8.61
C LEU A 309 3.60 -13.15 8.37
N GLU A 310 4.70 -12.53 7.90
CA GLU A 310 5.97 -13.23 7.68
C GLU A 310 6.56 -13.76 8.99
N THR A 311 6.44 -12.99 10.07
CA THR A 311 6.83 -13.43 11.42
C THR A 311 6.01 -14.65 11.87
N LEU A 312 4.69 -14.63 11.65
CA LEU A 312 3.80 -15.75 11.98
C LEU A 312 4.10 -16.99 11.13
N ARG A 313 4.38 -16.83 9.83
CA ARG A 313 4.75 -17.93 8.93
C ARG A 313 6.10 -18.54 9.30
N SER A 314 7.08 -17.71 9.65
CA SER A 314 8.38 -18.16 10.16
C SER A 314 8.23 -18.96 11.46
N ARG A 315 7.37 -18.50 12.36
CA ARG A 315 7.03 -19.24 13.59
C ARG A 315 6.34 -20.56 13.27
N LEU A 316 5.36 -20.57 12.36
CA LEU A 316 4.68 -21.81 11.93
C LEU A 316 5.67 -22.82 11.34
N LYS A 317 6.61 -22.38 10.51
CA LYS A 317 7.65 -23.23 9.92
C LYS A 317 8.59 -23.84 10.97
N SER A 318 8.84 -23.11 12.05
CA SER A 318 9.66 -23.57 13.18
C SER A 318 8.84 -24.24 14.29
N PHE A 319 7.51 -24.36 14.13
CA PHE A 319 6.62 -24.86 15.17
C PHE A 319 6.93 -26.31 15.58
N ASN A 320 7.52 -27.13 14.70
CA ASN A 320 7.98 -28.47 15.08
C ASN A 320 8.97 -28.44 16.27
N GLN A 321 9.86 -27.45 16.32
CA GLN A 321 10.78 -27.29 17.46
C GLN A 321 10.05 -26.80 18.72
N GLU A 322 9.04 -25.93 18.57
CA GLU A 322 8.18 -25.51 19.69
C GLU A 322 7.38 -26.71 20.23
N TYR A 323 6.83 -27.54 19.36
CA TYR A 323 6.12 -28.78 19.71
C TYR A 323 7.00 -29.72 20.52
N GLU A 324 8.22 -30.00 20.05
CA GLU A 324 9.17 -30.82 20.80
C GLU A 324 9.44 -30.23 22.18
N ASN A 325 9.64 -28.91 22.29
CA ASN A 325 9.85 -28.27 23.58
C ASN A 325 8.61 -28.38 24.48
N ILE A 326 7.39 -28.23 23.96
CA ILE A 326 6.15 -28.40 24.72
C ILE A 326 6.05 -29.82 25.28
N VAL A 327 6.30 -30.84 24.46
CA VAL A 327 6.23 -32.24 24.88
C VAL A 327 7.32 -32.57 25.90
N PHE A 328 8.59 -32.25 25.60
CA PHE A 328 9.72 -32.62 26.46
C PHE A 328 9.79 -31.83 27.76
N SER A 329 9.27 -30.59 27.80
CA SER A 329 9.19 -29.82 29.06
C SER A 329 8.05 -30.27 29.97
N ALA A 330 7.05 -30.98 29.43
CA ALA A 330 5.94 -31.51 30.20
C ALA A 330 6.25 -32.87 30.84
N LEU A 331 7.31 -33.57 30.39
CA LEU A 331 7.63 -34.91 30.87
C LEU A 331 7.90 -34.90 32.38
N PRO A 332 7.39 -35.91 33.12
CA PRO A 332 7.68 -36.04 34.55
C PRO A 332 9.16 -36.41 34.77
N ALA A 333 9.57 -36.58 36.03
CA ALA A 333 10.87 -37.21 36.29
C ALA A 333 10.86 -38.67 35.78
N PRO A 334 11.93 -39.14 35.10
CA PRO A 334 12.00 -40.52 34.64
C PRO A 334 12.03 -41.49 35.82
N ALA A 335 11.42 -42.66 35.66
CA ALA A 335 11.48 -43.75 36.64
C ALA A 335 12.90 -44.32 36.76
N PHE A 336 13.62 -44.36 35.64
CA PHE A 336 15.04 -44.69 35.59
C PHE A 336 15.74 -43.76 34.60
N GLN A 337 16.95 -43.31 34.94
CA GLN A 337 17.75 -42.44 34.09
C GLN A 337 19.16 -43.01 33.95
N SER A 338 19.70 -42.89 32.74
CA SER A 338 21.11 -43.13 32.46
C SER A 338 21.65 -42.00 31.58
N LYS A 339 22.97 -41.91 31.46
CA LYS A 339 23.64 -40.96 30.58
C LYS A 339 24.58 -41.72 29.67
N THR A 340 24.60 -41.37 28.38
CA THR A 340 25.55 -41.98 27.46
C THR A 340 26.98 -41.57 27.79
N ASP A 341 27.92 -42.49 27.60
CA ASP A 341 29.34 -42.22 27.72
C ASP A 341 29.88 -41.42 26.50
N ALA A 342 31.19 -41.22 26.42
CA ALA A 342 31.81 -40.48 25.29
C ALA A 342 31.61 -41.19 23.93
N GLU A 343 31.38 -42.50 23.94
CA GLU A 343 31.14 -43.33 22.76
C GLU A 343 29.63 -43.44 22.46
N GLY A 344 28.78 -42.68 23.14
CA GLY A 344 27.33 -42.68 22.94
C GLY A 344 26.65 -43.97 23.41
N GLU A 345 27.29 -44.77 24.26
CA GLU A 345 26.76 -46.02 24.80
C GLU A 345 26.15 -45.76 26.18
N PHE A 346 25.03 -46.42 26.50
CA PHE A 346 24.44 -46.39 27.83
C PHE A 346 24.11 -47.80 28.32
N ARG A 347 24.12 -47.96 29.64
CA ARG A 347 23.67 -49.17 30.32
C ARG A 347 22.77 -48.80 31.49
N ILE A 348 21.68 -49.53 31.67
CA ILE A 348 20.75 -49.33 32.79
C ILE A 348 20.13 -50.66 33.23
N LEU A 349 19.78 -50.78 34.51
CA LEU A 349 19.08 -51.95 35.04
C LEU A 349 17.58 -51.67 35.12
N LEU A 350 16.79 -52.33 34.26
CA LEU A 350 15.32 -52.21 34.26
C LEU A 350 14.67 -53.44 34.89
N PRO A 351 13.49 -53.33 35.51
CA PRO A 351 12.68 -54.49 35.86
C PRO A 351 12.45 -55.42 34.66
N TYR A 352 12.50 -56.74 34.89
CA TYR A 352 12.35 -57.75 33.84
C TYR A 352 10.96 -57.72 33.19
N ARG A 353 9.93 -57.38 33.98
CA ARG A 353 8.55 -57.22 33.54
C ARG A 353 8.18 -55.75 33.62
N GLY A 354 7.55 -55.24 32.58
CA GLY A 354 7.10 -53.85 32.48
C GLY A 354 7.27 -53.31 31.07
N ASP A 355 6.30 -52.50 30.67
CA ASP A 355 6.40 -51.68 29.47
C ASP A 355 7.09 -50.39 29.86
N PHE A 356 8.01 -49.93 29.03
CA PHE A 356 8.70 -48.66 29.26
C PHE A 356 8.62 -47.80 28.01
N CYS A 357 8.51 -46.49 28.19
CA CYS A 357 8.80 -45.53 27.14
C CYS A 357 10.20 -44.98 27.38
N VAL A 358 10.99 -44.85 26.32
CA VAL A 358 12.34 -44.32 26.39
C VAL A 358 12.37 -42.98 25.68
N THR A 359 12.97 -42.00 26.34
CA THR A 359 13.23 -40.70 25.75
C THR A 359 14.71 -40.37 25.85
N ALA A 360 15.20 -39.65 24.85
CA ALA A 360 16.53 -39.08 24.86
C ALA A 360 16.46 -37.68 24.25
N ARG A 361 17.28 -36.76 24.78
CA ARG A 361 17.40 -35.41 24.25
C ARG A 361 18.86 -35.01 24.15
N ALA A 362 19.27 -34.59 22.97
CA ALA A 362 20.61 -34.09 22.72
C ALA A 362 20.56 -32.71 22.08
N THR A 363 21.53 -31.87 22.43
CA THR A 363 21.73 -30.56 21.83
C THR A 363 23.15 -30.49 21.31
N ARG A 364 23.31 -30.12 20.04
CA ARG A 364 24.61 -29.96 19.39
C ARG A 364 24.73 -28.53 18.86
N ARG A 365 25.80 -27.84 19.24
CA ARG A 365 26.18 -26.57 18.63
C ARG A 365 27.06 -26.86 17.42
N VAL A 366 26.59 -26.49 16.21
CA VAL A 366 27.30 -26.73 14.94
C VAL A 366 28.20 -25.54 14.61
N THR A 367 27.68 -24.32 14.78
CA THR A 367 28.42 -23.06 14.66
C THR A 367 28.09 -22.17 15.86
N SER A 368 28.67 -20.97 15.97
CA SER A 368 28.33 -20.04 17.07
C SER A 368 26.82 -19.73 17.14
N ASP A 369 26.15 -19.74 15.98
CA ASP A 369 24.79 -19.26 15.82
C ASP A 369 23.79 -20.38 15.49
N LEU A 370 24.28 -21.59 15.17
CA LEU A 370 23.44 -22.75 14.84
C LEU A 370 23.49 -23.80 15.93
N GLN A 371 22.32 -24.04 16.54
CA GLN A 371 22.10 -25.10 17.51
C GLN A 371 21.07 -26.09 16.95
N GLU A 372 21.45 -27.36 16.91
CA GLU A 372 20.58 -28.48 16.57
C GLU A 372 20.06 -29.11 17.85
N ASN A 373 18.77 -29.44 17.88
CA ASN A 373 18.15 -30.19 18.96
C ASN A 373 17.63 -31.50 18.38
N TYR A 374 17.89 -32.59 19.10
CA TYR A 374 17.50 -33.93 18.73
C TYR A 374 16.69 -34.55 19.86
N SER A 375 15.57 -35.14 19.49
CA SER A 375 14.58 -35.67 20.42
C SER A 375 14.15 -37.06 19.95
N TRP A 376 14.29 -38.07 20.81
CA TRP A 376 13.84 -39.44 20.55
C TRP A 376 12.76 -39.84 21.53
N PHE A 377 11.77 -40.58 21.03
CA PHE A 377 10.68 -41.13 21.82
C PHE A 377 10.23 -42.45 21.22
N PHE A 378 10.30 -43.54 21.98
CA PHE A 378 9.82 -44.85 21.53
C PHE A 378 9.40 -45.73 22.69
N ARG A 379 8.52 -46.70 22.41
CA ARG A 379 8.06 -47.69 23.38
C ARG A 379 8.94 -48.93 23.32
N VAL A 380 9.37 -49.40 24.49
CA VAL A 380 10.03 -50.69 24.71
C VAL A 380 8.95 -51.65 25.23
N PRO A 381 8.47 -52.59 24.39
CA PRO A 381 7.48 -53.57 24.82
C PRO A 381 8.04 -54.52 25.89
N PRO A 382 7.15 -55.19 26.64
CA PRO A 382 7.57 -56.13 27.67
C PRO A 382 8.23 -57.33 26.98
N ARG A 383 9.25 -57.91 27.62
CA ARG A 383 9.87 -59.13 27.11
C ARG A 383 9.01 -60.32 27.52
N ASP A 384 8.26 -60.88 26.59
CA ASP A 384 7.66 -62.20 26.79
C ASP A 384 8.77 -63.26 26.75
N GLU A 385 8.69 -64.30 27.59
CA GLU A 385 9.70 -65.38 27.67
C GLU A 385 9.94 -66.09 26.32
N ASP A 386 9.02 -65.95 25.35
CA ASP A 386 9.13 -66.51 24.00
C ASP A 386 9.69 -65.54 22.94
N GLN A 387 9.88 -64.25 23.27
CA GLN A 387 10.27 -63.20 22.31
C GLN A 387 11.78 -62.93 22.18
N ASP A 388 12.64 -63.78 22.75
CA ASP A 388 14.11 -63.73 22.52
C ASP A 388 14.52 -63.85 21.04
N LYS A 389 13.56 -64.10 20.14
CA LYS A 389 13.77 -64.21 18.69
C LYS A 389 13.23 -63.03 17.86
N LEU A 390 12.50 -62.07 18.45
CA LEU A 390 11.69 -61.10 17.67
C LEU A 390 12.04 -59.61 17.85
N PHE A 391 12.97 -59.24 18.74
CA PHE A 391 13.44 -57.85 18.83
C PHE A 391 14.47 -57.51 17.74
N GLY A 392 13.97 -57.41 16.51
CA GLY A 392 14.64 -56.84 15.36
C GLY A 392 13.78 -55.73 14.77
N LEU A 393 13.65 -54.62 15.50
CA LEU A 393 13.01 -53.39 14.99
C LEU A 393 14.01 -52.24 14.86
N VAL A 394 15.19 -52.55 14.32
CA VAL A 394 15.91 -51.73 13.34
C VAL A 394 16.63 -52.71 12.42
N TYR A 395 16.11 -52.94 11.20
CA TYR A 395 16.89 -53.63 10.17
C TYR A 395 18.02 -52.71 9.72
N THR A 396 19.21 -52.84 10.28
CA THR A 396 20.42 -52.38 9.58
C THR A 396 20.78 -53.39 8.50
N PRO A 397 21.19 -52.99 7.28
CA PRO A 397 21.47 -53.93 6.19
C PRO A 397 22.69 -54.86 6.41
N TRP A 398 23.38 -54.79 7.56
CA TRP A 398 24.75 -55.33 7.70
C TRP A 398 25.06 -56.07 9.03
N GLY A 399 24.09 -56.72 9.70
CA GLY A 399 24.43 -57.52 10.89
C GLY A 399 23.27 -58.32 11.50
N LYS A 400 23.60 -59.40 12.22
CA LYS A 400 22.64 -60.13 13.07
C LYS A 400 22.23 -59.23 14.24
N PRO A 401 20.94 -59.08 14.55
CA PRO A 401 20.50 -58.27 15.68
C PRO A 401 20.98 -58.88 17.01
N GLU A 402 21.51 -58.02 17.89
CA GLU A 402 21.78 -58.37 19.29
C GLU A 402 20.51 -58.07 20.12
N PRO A 403 19.93 -59.06 20.81
CA PRO A 403 18.58 -58.95 21.41
C PRO A 403 18.46 -57.96 22.57
N ASP A 404 19.57 -57.42 23.07
CA ASP A 404 19.62 -56.53 24.25
C ASP A 404 20.11 -55.11 23.94
N ARG A 405 20.24 -54.74 22.65
CA ARG A 405 20.79 -53.45 22.22
C ARG A 405 19.73 -52.54 21.59
N LEU A 406 19.45 -51.41 22.23
CA LEU A 406 18.59 -50.36 21.68
C LEU A 406 19.40 -49.41 20.78
N LEU A 407 18.93 -49.17 19.55
CA LEU A 407 19.52 -48.23 18.61
C LEU A 407 18.61 -47.01 18.44
N LEU A 408 19.07 -45.83 18.87
CA LEU A 408 18.38 -44.58 18.62
C LEU A 408 19.00 -43.93 17.39
N SER A 409 18.30 -43.98 16.26
CA SER A 409 18.70 -43.34 15.00
C SER A 409 17.71 -42.24 14.59
N ASN A 410 18.04 -41.48 13.54
CA ASN A 410 17.16 -40.45 12.97
C ASN A 410 15.88 -41.00 12.35
N ASP A 411 15.84 -42.29 12.03
CA ASP A 411 14.62 -42.96 11.52
C ASP A 411 13.55 -43.11 12.62
N ASN A 412 13.99 -43.05 13.89
CA ASN A 412 13.17 -43.12 15.09
C ASN A 412 13.00 -41.75 15.78
N GLN A 413 13.43 -40.65 15.14
CA GLN A 413 13.09 -39.31 15.62
C GLN A 413 11.58 -39.11 15.55
N ILE A 414 11.05 -38.25 16.42
CA ILE A 414 9.69 -37.72 16.24
C ILE A 414 9.69 -36.85 14.97
N ARG A 415 9.66 -37.49 13.81
CA ARG A 415 9.06 -36.89 12.64
C ARG A 415 7.58 -36.79 12.98
N SER A 416 6.95 -35.69 12.64
CA SER A 416 5.55 -35.34 12.95
C SER A 416 4.49 -36.30 12.34
N GLY A 417 4.79 -37.59 12.18
CA GLY A 417 3.93 -38.68 11.76
C GLY A 417 3.56 -39.65 12.90
N PHE A 418 3.68 -39.26 14.17
CA PHE A 418 3.17 -40.05 15.32
C PHE A 418 1.63 -40.20 15.32
N SER A 419 0.92 -39.70 14.29
CA SER A 419 -0.50 -39.96 14.05
C SER A 419 -0.78 -41.33 13.43
N ASP A 420 0.16 -41.93 12.69
CA ASP A 420 -0.22 -43.04 11.79
C ASP A 420 -0.50 -44.37 12.49
N SER A 421 -0.15 -44.52 13.77
CA SER A 421 -0.40 -45.77 14.52
C SER A 421 -1.46 -45.67 15.63
N LEU A 422 -2.02 -44.49 15.91
CA LEU A 422 -3.09 -44.36 16.91
C LEU A 422 -4.30 -43.50 16.53
N VAL A 423 -4.25 -42.66 15.48
CA VAL A 423 -5.47 -42.04 14.92
C VAL A 423 -5.27 -41.82 13.42
N SER A 424 -5.89 -42.67 12.62
CA SER A 424 -6.03 -42.48 11.18
C SER A 424 -6.82 -41.20 10.88
N HIS A 425 -6.13 -40.11 10.51
CA HIS A 425 -6.46 -39.27 9.35
C HIS A 425 -5.38 -38.17 9.19
N PRO A 426 -4.64 -38.13 8.07
CA PRO A 426 -3.73 -37.03 7.79
C PRO A 426 -4.53 -35.78 7.45
N LEU A 427 -4.30 -34.69 8.18
CA LEU A 427 -4.57 -33.35 7.65
C LEU A 427 -3.51 -33.08 6.59
N LYS A 428 -3.86 -33.31 5.33
CA LYS A 428 -3.16 -32.72 4.18
C LYS A 428 -3.27 -31.19 4.27
N PRO A 429 -2.27 -30.44 3.79
CA PRO A 429 -2.35 -28.99 3.67
C PRO A 429 -3.51 -28.55 2.77
#